data_AF-A0A1A7MH92-F1
#
_entry.id   AF-A0A1A7MH92-F1
#
_cell.length_a   1.000
_cell.length_b   1.000
_cell.length_c   1.000
_cell.angle_alpha   90.00
_cell.angle_beta   90.00
_cell.angle_gamma   90.00
#
_symmetry.space_group_name_H-M   'P 1'
#
loop_
_entity.id
_entity.type
_entity.pdbx_description
1 polymer ?
#
loop_
_entity_poly.entity_id
_entity_poly.type
_entity_poly.pdbx_seq_one_letter_code
_entity_poly.pdbx_strand_id
1 'polypeptide(L)'
;MAPSAITPEETQIPSGDSTVLALRKTLTSENEALAARFRALFSLKYLACQEPRTENTIPAIDAIAAGFASPSALLKHELAYCLGQSRHDAAVPYLQKVLSDREEDPMCRHEAAEAIGALGDKDSLKLLIERRDDESEETVVKETCDIAVGRIEWEHSDAGKLEKLKQSDFASIDPAPPLAIAAKQPSIAELEQTLLDAKLSLFDRYRAMFALRDLCSPPDLPTAVPAINALARGFTDSSALFRHEIAFVFGQLSHPASIPALTGALSDLKESSMVRHEAAEALGSLGDEEGVEETLKKFLNDADQVVRDSIIVALDMAEFEKNGEMEYATVPVAA
;
A
#
# COMPACT_ATOMS: atom_id res chain seq x y z
N MET A 1 -4.48 -2.78 5.43
CA MET A 1 -5.08 -3.74 4.48
C MET A 1 -6.20 -3.03 3.71
N ALA A 2 -6.32 -3.20 2.40
CA ALA A 2 -7.55 -2.79 1.71
C ALA A 2 -8.63 -3.85 1.98
N PRO A 3 -9.77 -3.52 2.59
CA PRO A 3 -10.86 -4.46 2.79
C PRO A 3 -11.32 -5.01 1.43
N SER A 4 -11.36 -6.34 1.33
CA SER A 4 -11.69 -7.05 0.10
C SER A 4 -13.21 -7.05 -0.11
N ALA A 5 -13.70 -6.43 -1.19
CA ALA A 5 -15.11 -6.51 -1.56
C ALA A 5 -15.43 -7.90 -2.14
N ILE A 6 -16.62 -8.45 -1.84
CA ILE A 6 -17.07 -9.76 -2.35
C ILE A 6 -18.45 -9.61 -3.01
N THR A 7 -18.72 -10.42 -4.04
CA THR A 7 -19.91 -10.44 -4.90
C THR A 7 -21.25 -10.65 -4.17
N PRO A 8 -22.32 -9.88 -4.51
CA PRO A 8 -23.69 -10.20 -4.13
C PRO A 8 -24.31 -11.30 -5.02
N GLU A 9 -25.23 -12.09 -4.46
CA GLU A 9 -26.01 -13.13 -5.14
C GLU A 9 -26.82 -12.63 -6.35
N GLU A 10 -26.91 -13.50 -7.37
CA GLU A 10 -27.54 -13.29 -8.66
C GLU A 10 -29.00 -12.80 -8.57
N THR A 11 -29.20 -11.50 -8.79
CA THR A 11 -30.48 -10.97 -9.30
C THR A 11 -30.23 -9.96 -10.42
N GLN A 12 -31.03 -10.09 -11.48
CA GLN A 12 -30.91 -9.51 -12.83
C GLN A 12 -30.30 -8.10 -12.93
N ILE A 13 -29.21 -8.01 -13.71
CA ILE A 13 -28.36 -6.82 -13.94
C ILE A 13 -28.87 -5.98 -15.13
N PRO A 14 -28.95 -4.64 -14.99
CA PRO A 14 -28.77 -3.70 -16.10
C PRO A 14 -27.45 -2.89 -15.99
N SER A 15 -26.57 -3.07 -16.98
CA SER A 15 -25.40 -2.25 -17.42
C SER A 15 -24.32 -1.85 -16.39
N GLY A 16 -23.16 -2.52 -16.46
CA GLY A 16 -21.94 -2.22 -15.68
C GLY A 16 -21.36 -0.80 -15.83
N ASP A 17 -21.74 -0.07 -16.90
CA ASP A 17 -21.37 1.33 -17.13
C ASP A 17 -21.89 2.27 -16.02
N SER A 18 -23.09 2.04 -15.48
CA SER A 18 -23.72 2.96 -14.52
C SER A 18 -23.01 3.01 -13.15
N THR A 19 -22.51 1.86 -12.67
CA THR A 19 -21.84 1.74 -11.37
C THR A 19 -20.46 2.40 -11.38
N VAL A 20 -19.63 2.12 -12.40
CA VAL A 20 -18.30 2.73 -12.52
C VAL A 20 -18.41 4.25 -12.65
N LEU A 21 -19.39 4.75 -13.43
CA LEU A 21 -19.64 6.18 -13.56
C LEU A 21 -20.04 6.84 -12.23
N ALA A 22 -20.88 6.18 -11.43
CA ALA A 22 -21.27 6.68 -10.11
C ALA A 22 -20.06 6.75 -9.15
N LEU A 23 -19.27 5.69 -9.08
CA LEU A 23 -18.05 5.64 -8.27
C LEU A 23 -17.02 6.68 -8.70
N ARG A 24 -16.80 6.84 -10.02
CA ARG A 24 -15.93 7.88 -10.59
C ARG A 24 -16.40 9.27 -10.18
N LYS A 25 -17.70 9.53 -10.24
CA LYS A 25 -18.27 10.82 -9.84
C LYS A 25 -17.99 11.13 -8.37
N THR A 26 -18.16 10.16 -7.48
CA THR A 26 -17.81 10.32 -6.06
C THR A 26 -16.32 10.57 -5.89
N LEU A 27 -15.46 9.72 -6.46
CA LEU A 27 -14.00 9.79 -6.35
C LEU A 27 -13.43 11.15 -6.80
N THR A 28 -13.97 11.70 -7.90
CA THR A 28 -13.47 12.93 -8.52
C THR A 28 -14.12 14.22 -8.01
N SER A 29 -15.07 14.13 -7.08
CA SER A 29 -15.77 15.29 -6.53
C SER A 29 -15.08 15.81 -5.27
N GLU A 30 -14.52 17.02 -5.34
CA GLU A 30 -13.93 17.72 -4.18
C GLU A 30 -14.99 18.19 -3.16
N ASN A 31 -16.29 18.02 -3.45
CA ASN A 31 -17.38 18.29 -2.51
C ASN A 31 -17.74 17.06 -1.67
N GLU A 32 -17.29 15.87 -2.05
CA GLU A 32 -17.53 14.64 -1.29
C GLU A 32 -16.52 14.54 -0.14
N ALA A 33 -16.96 13.98 0.99
CA ALA A 33 -16.07 13.73 2.12
C ALA A 33 -14.94 12.77 1.70
N LEU A 34 -13.73 13.00 2.22
CA LEU A 34 -12.56 12.22 1.83
C LEU A 34 -12.76 10.71 2.05
N ALA A 35 -13.35 10.31 3.18
CA ALA A 35 -13.70 8.91 3.45
C ALA A 35 -14.62 8.31 2.38
N ALA A 36 -15.63 9.04 1.91
CA ALA A 36 -16.52 8.56 0.84
C ALA A 36 -15.77 8.38 -0.50
N ARG A 37 -14.77 9.22 -0.77
CA ARG A 37 -13.91 9.10 -1.96
C ARG A 37 -12.99 7.89 -1.86
N PHE A 38 -12.42 7.61 -0.69
CA PHE A 38 -11.63 6.40 -0.41
C PHE A 38 -12.47 5.12 -0.55
N ARG A 39 -13.70 5.10 -0.02
CA ARG A 39 -14.63 3.97 -0.23
C ARG A 39 -14.91 3.76 -1.71
N ALA A 40 -15.17 4.83 -2.47
CA ALA A 40 -15.37 4.73 -3.92
C ALA A 40 -14.11 4.22 -4.65
N LEU A 41 -12.92 4.67 -4.25
CA LEU A 41 -11.63 4.18 -4.75
C LEU A 41 -11.48 2.68 -4.51
N PHE A 42 -11.73 2.18 -3.31
CA PHE A 42 -11.61 0.75 -3.01
C PHE A 42 -12.65 -0.10 -3.76
N SER A 43 -13.87 0.40 -3.97
CA SER A 43 -14.84 -0.27 -4.86
C SER A 43 -14.35 -0.33 -6.31
N LEU A 44 -13.74 0.75 -6.82
CA LEU A 44 -13.13 0.75 -8.15
C LEU A 44 -11.92 -0.19 -8.22
N LYS A 45 -11.07 -0.23 -7.19
CA LYS A 45 -9.96 -1.17 -7.08
C LYS A 45 -10.47 -2.60 -7.18
N TYR A 46 -11.52 -2.95 -6.44
CA TYR A 46 -12.13 -4.27 -6.53
C TYR A 46 -12.53 -4.62 -7.96
N LEU A 47 -13.23 -3.73 -8.66
CA LEU A 47 -13.62 -3.93 -10.07
C LEU A 47 -12.41 -4.04 -11.00
N ALA A 48 -11.34 -3.29 -10.74
CA ALA A 48 -10.10 -3.33 -11.50
C ALA A 48 -9.30 -4.63 -11.28
N CYS A 49 -9.40 -5.25 -10.09
CA CYS A 49 -8.67 -6.46 -9.70
C CYS A 49 -9.43 -7.77 -9.94
N GLN A 50 -10.65 -7.74 -10.49
CA GLN A 50 -11.46 -8.96 -10.67
C GLN A 50 -10.78 -9.97 -11.60
N GLU A 51 -10.77 -11.23 -11.17
CA GLU A 51 -10.33 -12.37 -11.98
C GLU A 51 -11.43 -13.44 -12.04
N PRO A 52 -11.94 -13.81 -13.23
CA PRO A 52 -11.54 -13.31 -14.54
C PRO A 52 -11.93 -11.84 -14.75
N ARG A 53 -11.11 -11.12 -15.55
CA ARG A 53 -11.35 -9.73 -15.93
C ARG A 53 -12.75 -9.53 -16.53
N THR A 54 -13.36 -8.38 -16.26
CA THR A 54 -14.72 -8.05 -16.68
C THR A 54 -14.74 -6.82 -17.61
N GLU A 55 -15.91 -6.49 -18.17
CA GLU A 55 -16.09 -5.26 -18.95
C GLU A 55 -15.83 -3.97 -18.13
N ASN A 56 -15.86 -4.07 -16.80
CA ASN A 56 -15.63 -2.95 -15.88
C ASN A 56 -14.16 -2.77 -15.50
N THR A 57 -13.27 -3.71 -15.83
CA THR A 57 -11.86 -3.65 -15.41
C THR A 57 -11.15 -2.40 -15.91
N ILE A 58 -11.18 -2.12 -17.23
CA ILE A 58 -10.56 -0.92 -17.80
C ILE A 58 -11.30 0.37 -17.40
N PRO A 59 -12.65 0.44 -17.47
CA PRO A 59 -13.39 1.61 -16.97
C PRO A 59 -13.08 1.96 -15.52
N ALA A 60 -12.87 0.96 -14.65
CA ALA A 60 -12.50 1.19 -13.26
C ALA A 60 -11.08 1.77 -13.14
N ILE A 61 -10.11 1.24 -13.90
CA ILE A 61 -8.75 1.80 -14.00
C ILE A 61 -8.80 3.27 -14.46
N ASP A 62 -9.58 3.57 -15.51
CA ASP A 62 -9.73 4.93 -16.02
C ASP A 62 -10.44 5.86 -15.01
N ALA A 63 -11.37 5.33 -14.22
CA ALA A 63 -12.03 6.07 -13.15
C ALA A 63 -11.08 6.39 -11.99
N ILE A 64 -10.24 5.44 -11.58
CA ILE A 64 -9.18 5.64 -10.58
C ILE A 64 -8.21 6.71 -11.08
N ALA A 65 -7.70 6.56 -12.30
CA ALA A 65 -6.75 7.51 -12.89
C ALA A 65 -7.32 8.93 -13.04
N ALA A 66 -8.64 9.07 -13.23
CA ALA A 66 -9.28 10.39 -13.25
C ALA A 66 -9.17 11.13 -11.90
N GLY A 67 -8.98 10.42 -10.79
CA GLY A 67 -8.78 10.99 -9.47
C GLY A 67 -7.48 11.77 -9.31
N PHE A 68 -6.47 11.57 -10.19
CA PHE A 68 -5.20 12.32 -10.13
C PHE A 68 -5.36 13.83 -10.33
N ALA A 69 -6.55 14.31 -10.72
CA ALA A 69 -6.87 15.73 -10.74
C ALA A 69 -7.08 16.34 -9.33
N SER A 70 -7.13 15.53 -8.27
CA SER A 70 -7.33 16.00 -6.90
C SER A 70 -6.10 16.76 -6.37
N PRO A 71 -6.28 17.78 -5.51
CA PRO A 71 -5.17 18.41 -4.81
C PRO A 71 -4.66 17.57 -3.61
N SER A 72 -5.37 16.52 -3.18
CA SER A 72 -4.96 15.70 -2.04
C SER A 72 -3.84 14.74 -2.41
N ALA A 73 -2.64 14.95 -1.85
CA ALA A 73 -1.52 14.03 -2.00
C ALA A 73 -1.85 12.63 -1.43
N LEU A 74 -2.53 12.60 -0.28
CA LEU A 74 -3.07 11.38 0.34
C LEU A 74 -3.94 10.58 -0.66
N LEU A 75 -4.96 11.21 -1.25
CA LEU A 75 -5.80 10.51 -2.20
C LEU A 75 -4.98 10.04 -3.42
N LYS A 76 -4.13 10.91 -3.97
CA LYS A 76 -3.39 10.63 -5.21
C LYS A 76 -2.39 9.48 -5.07
N HIS A 77 -1.68 9.35 -3.95
CA HIS A 77 -0.83 8.17 -3.78
C HIS A 77 -1.70 6.90 -3.70
N GLU A 78 -2.83 6.92 -2.98
CA GLU A 78 -3.69 5.74 -2.88
C GLU A 78 -4.26 5.32 -4.26
N LEU A 79 -4.49 6.27 -5.17
CA LEU A 79 -4.83 5.96 -6.57
C LEU A 79 -3.73 5.17 -7.25
N ALA A 80 -2.47 5.62 -7.12
CA ALA A 80 -1.31 4.95 -7.71
C ALA A 80 -1.15 3.53 -7.13
N TYR A 81 -1.29 3.38 -5.80
CA TYR A 81 -1.29 2.08 -5.13
C TYR A 81 -2.36 1.16 -5.74
N CYS A 82 -3.63 1.61 -5.77
CA CYS A 82 -4.74 0.83 -6.31
C CYS A 82 -4.52 0.42 -7.78
N LEU A 83 -3.93 1.31 -8.60
CA LEU A 83 -3.56 1.01 -9.97
C LEU A 83 -2.47 -0.05 -10.07
N GLY A 84 -1.45 -0.01 -9.21
CA GLY A 84 -0.40 -1.04 -9.15
C GLY A 84 -0.95 -2.42 -8.77
N GLN A 85 -1.94 -2.46 -7.87
CA GLN A 85 -2.60 -3.69 -7.45
C GLN A 85 -3.55 -4.30 -8.50
N SER A 86 -3.86 -3.58 -9.60
CA SER A 86 -4.80 -4.01 -10.64
C SER A 86 -4.32 -5.19 -11.50
N ARG A 87 -3.00 -5.47 -11.53
CA ARG A 87 -2.39 -6.49 -12.41
C ARG A 87 -2.70 -6.27 -13.90
N HIS A 88 -2.90 -5.02 -14.31
CA HIS A 88 -3.38 -4.68 -15.64
C HIS A 88 -2.60 -3.52 -16.28
N ASP A 89 -1.95 -3.79 -17.42
CA ASP A 89 -1.06 -2.85 -18.12
C ASP A 89 -1.70 -1.52 -18.53
N ALA A 90 -3.03 -1.46 -18.63
CA ALA A 90 -3.78 -0.22 -18.87
C ALA A 90 -3.50 0.88 -17.81
N ALA A 91 -3.05 0.51 -16.61
CA ALA A 91 -2.65 1.45 -15.57
C ALA A 91 -1.28 2.13 -15.84
N VAL A 92 -0.38 1.49 -16.58
CA VAL A 92 1.02 1.91 -16.76
C VAL A 92 1.15 3.35 -17.29
N PRO A 93 0.43 3.79 -18.35
CA PRO A 93 0.58 5.14 -18.87
C PRO A 93 0.24 6.24 -17.86
N TYR A 94 -0.73 5.98 -16.97
CA TYR A 94 -1.10 6.92 -15.91
C TYR A 94 0.00 7.01 -14.85
N LEU A 95 0.56 5.87 -14.44
CA LEU A 95 1.64 5.82 -13.45
C LEU A 95 2.94 6.44 -13.99
N GLN A 96 3.31 6.18 -15.25
CA GLN A 96 4.44 6.81 -15.90
C GLN A 96 4.30 8.34 -15.94
N LYS A 97 3.09 8.83 -16.19
CA LYS A 97 2.80 10.27 -16.19
C LYS A 97 3.03 10.87 -14.80
N VAL A 98 2.54 10.23 -13.74
CA VAL A 98 2.74 10.68 -12.35
C VAL A 98 4.22 10.67 -11.98
N LEU A 99 4.94 9.57 -12.23
CA LEU A 99 6.38 9.48 -11.94
C LEU A 99 7.22 10.52 -12.69
N SER A 100 6.82 10.85 -13.92
CA SER A 100 7.52 11.83 -14.77
C SER A 100 7.26 13.29 -14.39
N ASP A 101 6.16 13.58 -13.68
CA ASP A 101 5.75 14.93 -13.33
C ASP A 101 6.52 15.44 -12.11
N ARG A 102 7.57 16.24 -12.33
CA ARG A 102 8.43 16.78 -11.27
C ARG A 102 7.73 17.75 -10.32
N GLU A 103 6.58 18.29 -10.70
CA GLU A 103 5.78 19.18 -9.85
C GLU A 103 4.81 18.40 -8.96
N GLU A 104 4.68 17.09 -9.19
CA GLU A 104 3.86 16.21 -8.36
C GLU A 104 4.57 15.86 -7.04
N ASP A 105 3.76 15.71 -5.98
CA ASP A 105 4.22 15.40 -4.64
C ASP A 105 5.08 14.12 -4.64
N PRO A 106 6.25 14.13 -3.97
CA PRO A 106 7.13 12.96 -3.90
C PRO A 106 6.42 11.70 -3.37
N MET A 107 5.42 11.86 -2.51
CA MET A 107 4.53 10.79 -2.06
C MET A 107 3.82 10.09 -3.22
N CYS A 108 3.19 10.86 -4.09
CA CYS A 108 2.48 10.32 -5.24
C CYS A 108 3.44 9.67 -6.25
N ARG A 109 4.65 10.22 -6.37
CA ARG A 109 5.65 9.72 -7.33
C ARG A 109 6.36 8.45 -6.87
N HIS A 110 6.64 8.29 -5.57
CA HIS A 110 7.15 6.99 -5.10
C HIS A 110 6.09 5.92 -5.33
N GLU A 111 4.84 6.19 -4.99
CA GLU A 111 3.76 5.22 -5.12
C GLU A 111 3.53 4.84 -6.59
N ALA A 112 3.68 5.79 -7.52
CA ALA A 112 3.67 5.50 -8.94
C ALA A 112 4.84 4.63 -9.40
N ALA A 113 6.06 4.86 -8.88
CA ALA A 113 7.22 4.02 -9.18
C ALA A 113 7.05 2.59 -8.64
N GLU A 114 6.54 2.46 -7.42
CA GLU A 114 6.22 1.18 -6.81
C GLU A 114 5.16 0.43 -7.60
N ALA A 115 4.06 1.11 -7.97
CA ALA A 115 2.99 0.55 -8.76
C ALA A 115 3.45 0.08 -10.15
N ILE A 116 4.40 0.77 -10.79
CA ILE A 116 5.04 0.29 -12.03
C ILE A 116 5.83 -1.00 -11.77
N GLY A 117 6.60 -1.04 -10.68
CA GLY A 117 7.25 -2.26 -10.20
C GLY A 117 6.24 -3.39 -9.94
N ALA A 118 5.06 -3.04 -9.39
CA ALA A 118 3.95 -3.93 -9.13
C ALA A 118 3.39 -4.62 -10.37
N LEU A 119 3.33 -3.88 -11.46
CA LEU A 119 2.86 -4.38 -12.75
C LEU A 119 3.96 -5.13 -13.53
N GLY A 120 5.21 -5.12 -13.05
CA GLY A 120 6.31 -5.82 -13.71
C GLY A 120 6.65 -5.25 -15.09
N ASP A 121 6.34 -3.97 -15.34
CA ASP A 121 6.42 -3.37 -16.68
C ASP A 121 7.88 -3.09 -17.10
N LYS A 122 8.38 -3.91 -18.01
CA LYS A 122 9.73 -3.77 -18.58
C LYS A 122 9.93 -2.48 -19.37
N ASP A 123 8.88 -1.97 -20.01
CA ASP A 123 9.01 -0.79 -20.86
C ASP A 123 9.25 0.48 -20.03
N SER A 124 8.89 0.47 -18.75
CA SER A 124 9.18 1.52 -17.78
C SER A 124 10.59 1.49 -17.19
N LEU A 125 11.40 0.45 -17.40
CA LEU A 125 12.74 0.34 -16.79
C LEU A 125 13.62 1.56 -17.08
N LYS A 126 13.55 2.09 -18.30
CA LYS A 126 14.31 3.28 -18.67
C LYS A 126 13.93 4.47 -17.78
N LEU A 127 12.63 4.74 -17.60
CA LEU A 127 12.14 5.83 -16.77
C LEU A 127 12.56 5.63 -15.30
N LEU A 128 12.37 4.42 -14.75
CA LEU A 128 12.75 4.11 -13.37
C LEU A 128 14.25 4.32 -13.12
N ILE A 129 15.11 3.83 -14.01
CA ILE A 129 16.56 4.04 -13.94
C ILE A 129 16.91 5.53 -14.02
N GLU A 130 16.27 6.28 -14.91
CA GLU A 130 16.46 7.74 -15.05
C GLU A 130 16.00 8.54 -13.82
N ARG A 131 15.08 8.03 -13.00
CA ARG A 131 14.71 8.66 -11.71
C ARG A 131 15.64 8.20 -10.58
N ARG A 132 15.96 6.90 -10.51
CA ARG A 132 16.90 6.31 -9.54
C ARG A 132 18.26 7.00 -9.56
N ASP A 133 18.80 7.24 -10.74
CA ASP A 133 20.17 7.73 -10.92
C ASP A 133 20.25 9.28 -10.94
N ASP A 134 19.13 9.99 -10.82
CA ASP A 134 19.09 11.44 -10.83
C ASP A 134 19.44 12.01 -9.44
N GLU A 135 20.48 12.82 -9.35
CA GLU A 135 20.92 13.46 -8.10
C GLU A 135 19.97 14.57 -7.62
N SER A 136 19.19 15.16 -8.52
CA SER A 136 18.19 16.18 -8.19
C SER A 136 16.86 15.59 -7.73
N GLU A 137 16.73 14.27 -7.76
CA GLU A 137 15.52 13.57 -7.39
C GLU A 137 15.38 13.39 -5.87
N GLU A 138 14.14 13.45 -5.40
CA GLU A 138 13.81 13.23 -4.00
C GLU A 138 14.17 11.80 -3.57
N THR A 139 14.78 11.68 -2.38
CA THR A 139 15.40 10.42 -1.94
C THR A 139 14.39 9.27 -1.93
N VAL A 140 13.18 9.50 -1.44
CA VAL A 140 12.10 8.49 -1.41
C VAL A 140 11.76 7.95 -2.81
N VAL A 141 11.75 8.81 -3.83
CA VAL A 141 11.44 8.38 -5.20
C VAL A 141 12.62 7.61 -5.81
N LYS A 142 13.85 8.02 -5.53
CA LYS A 142 15.05 7.30 -5.97
C LYS A 142 15.10 5.89 -5.40
N GLU A 143 14.86 5.78 -4.09
CA GLU A 143 14.85 4.51 -3.35
C GLU A 143 13.74 3.59 -3.88
N THR A 144 12.53 4.11 -4.12
CA THR A 144 11.44 3.29 -4.68
C THR A 144 11.73 2.87 -6.12
N CYS A 145 12.32 3.74 -6.94
CA CYS A 145 12.74 3.36 -8.29
C CYS A 145 13.82 2.28 -8.27
N ASP A 146 14.74 2.29 -7.31
CA ASP A 146 15.73 1.22 -7.13
C ASP A 146 15.05 -0.12 -6.83
N ILE A 147 14.11 -0.14 -5.89
CA ILE A 147 13.34 -1.34 -5.53
C ILE A 147 12.51 -1.83 -6.72
N ALA A 148 11.82 -0.93 -7.44
CA ALA A 148 11.01 -1.28 -8.61
C ALA A 148 11.86 -1.84 -9.76
N VAL A 149 13.05 -1.28 -10.02
CA VAL A 149 14.00 -1.85 -10.98
C VAL A 149 14.42 -3.24 -10.54
N GLY A 150 14.87 -3.41 -9.29
CA GLY A 150 15.29 -4.71 -8.76
C GLY A 150 14.19 -5.76 -8.85
N ARG A 151 12.94 -5.36 -8.60
CA ARG A 151 11.77 -6.23 -8.73
C ARG A 151 11.51 -6.66 -10.17
N ILE A 152 11.45 -5.71 -11.11
CA ILE A 152 11.20 -6.01 -12.53
C ILE A 152 12.34 -6.88 -13.07
N GLU A 153 13.59 -6.56 -12.77
CA GLU A 153 14.74 -7.36 -13.18
C GLU A 153 14.68 -8.78 -12.60
N TRP A 154 14.35 -8.91 -11.31
CA TRP A 154 14.17 -10.21 -10.65
C TRP A 154 13.07 -11.03 -11.33
N GLU A 155 11.86 -10.49 -11.48
CA GLU A 155 10.69 -11.16 -12.04
C GLU A 155 10.94 -11.66 -13.47
N HIS A 156 11.71 -10.90 -14.25
CA HIS A 156 12.01 -11.22 -15.64
C HIS A 156 13.28 -12.04 -15.85
N SER A 157 14.13 -12.17 -14.83
CA SER A 157 15.34 -12.99 -14.86
C SER A 157 15.04 -14.49 -14.86
N ASP A 158 15.98 -15.30 -15.37
CA ASP A 158 15.88 -16.76 -15.27
C ASP A 158 15.94 -17.24 -13.82
N ALA A 159 16.72 -16.55 -12.96
CA ALA A 159 16.84 -16.89 -11.55
C ALA A 159 15.52 -16.67 -10.80
N GLY A 160 14.88 -15.51 -10.95
CA GLY A 160 13.62 -15.20 -10.29
C GLY A 160 12.48 -16.11 -10.74
N LYS A 161 12.42 -16.48 -12.02
CA LYS A 161 11.45 -17.47 -12.54
C LYS A 161 11.64 -18.88 -11.97
N LEU A 162 12.86 -19.22 -11.54
CA LEU A 162 13.18 -20.52 -10.94
C LEU A 162 13.05 -20.51 -9.41
N GLU A 163 13.00 -19.34 -8.78
CA GLU A 163 12.79 -19.21 -7.35
C GLU A 163 11.42 -19.74 -6.95
N LYS A 164 11.40 -20.64 -5.96
CA LYS A 164 10.16 -21.11 -5.36
C LYS A 164 9.87 -20.26 -4.15
N LEU A 165 8.85 -19.43 -4.24
CA LEU A 165 8.41 -18.58 -3.13
C LEU A 165 7.32 -19.27 -2.30
N LYS A 166 7.24 -18.91 -1.01
CA LYS A 166 6.06 -19.23 -0.20
C LYS A 166 4.89 -18.42 -0.77
N GLN A 167 3.73 -19.05 -0.91
CA GLN A 167 2.50 -18.30 -1.19
C GLN A 167 2.21 -17.43 0.04
N SER A 168 2.12 -16.12 -0.18
CA SER A 168 1.77 -15.19 0.89
C SER A 168 0.30 -15.34 1.25
N ASP A 169 -0.01 -15.16 2.54
CA ASP A 169 -1.38 -15.06 3.03
C ASP A 169 -1.99 -13.68 2.74
N PHE A 170 -1.16 -12.73 2.28
CA PHE A 170 -1.55 -11.37 1.91
C PHE A 170 -1.81 -11.29 0.40
N ALA A 171 -2.93 -10.66 0.02
CA ALA A 171 -3.34 -10.52 -1.37
C ALA A 171 -2.58 -9.41 -2.14
N SER A 172 -1.81 -8.59 -1.43
CA SER A 172 -1.04 -7.49 -1.99
C SER A 172 0.06 -7.99 -2.92
N ILE A 173 0.42 -7.12 -3.85
CA ILE A 173 1.56 -7.27 -4.73
C ILE A 173 2.71 -6.47 -4.12
N ASP A 174 3.61 -7.16 -3.44
CA ASP A 174 4.66 -6.54 -2.62
C ASP A 174 5.83 -5.98 -3.46
N PRO A 175 6.42 -4.84 -3.10
CA PRO A 175 7.55 -4.21 -3.81
C PRO A 175 8.80 -5.08 -3.91
N ALA A 176 8.95 -6.10 -3.06
CA ALA A 176 9.93 -7.17 -3.24
C ALA A 176 9.32 -8.53 -2.88
N PRO A 177 9.71 -9.62 -3.54
CA PRO A 177 9.27 -10.95 -3.14
C PRO A 177 9.86 -11.35 -1.77
N PRO A 178 9.18 -12.19 -0.97
CA PRO A 178 9.81 -12.79 0.20
C PRO A 178 11.01 -13.67 -0.20
N LEU A 179 11.82 -14.09 0.77
CA LEU A 179 12.93 -15.00 0.51
C LEU A 179 12.45 -16.33 -0.09
N ALA A 180 13.25 -16.88 -1.01
CA ALA A 180 12.97 -18.17 -1.62
C ALA A 180 12.94 -19.29 -0.58
N ILE A 181 12.10 -20.30 -0.83
CA ILE A 181 12.03 -21.50 0.00
C ILE A 181 13.36 -22.24 -0.09
N ALA A 182 14.09 -22.28 1.02
CA ALA A 182 15.35 -22.98 1.17
C ALA A 182 15.21 -24.20 2.11
N ALA A 183 16.17 -25.13 2.00
CA ALA A 183 16.23 -26.32 2.87
C ALA A 183 16.36 -25.97 4.37
N LYS A 184 16.98 -24.82 4.66
CA LYS A 184 17.01 -24.21 5.98
C LYS A 184 16.44 -22.79 5.85
N GLN A 185 15.31 -22.54 6.48
CA GLN A 185 14.74 -21.21 6.55
C GLN A 185 15.55 -20.35 7.53
N PRO A 186 15.80 -19.07 7.20
CA PRO A 186 16.41 -18.14 8.14
C PRO A 186 15.58 -18.01 9.43
N SER A 187 16.27 -17.91 10.55
CA SER A 187 15.67 -17.56 11.84
C SER A 187 15.26 -16.08 11.86
N ILE A 188 14.35 -15.71 12.76
CA ILE A 188 13.94 -14.31 12.97
C ILE A 188 15.17 -13.42 13.25
N ALA A 189 16.15 -13.91 14.00
CA ALA A 189 17.38 -13.16 14.27
C ALA A 189 18.25 -12.94 13.02
N GLU A 190 18.35 -13.94 12.13
CA GLU A 190 19.07 -13.79 10.84
C GLU A 190 18.32 -12.83 9.90
N LEU A 191 16.97 -12.87 9.89
CA LEU A 191 16.14 -11.93 9.13
C LEU A 191 16.25 -10.51 9.68
N GLU A 192 16.24 -10.33 11.00
CA GLU A 192 16.42 -9.02 11.65
C GLU A 192 17.79 -8.42 11.30
N GLN A 193 18.85 -9.24 11.34
CA GLN A 193 20.17 -8.78 10.91
C GLN A 193 20.17 -8.31 9.45
N THR A 194 19.50 -9.04 8.57
CA THR A 194 19.38 -8.66 7.14
C THR A 194 18.55 -7.38 7.00
N LEU A 195 17.41 -7.28 7.70
CA LEU A 195 16.52 -6.13 7.72
C LEU A 195 17.27 -4.84 8.10
N LEU A 196 18.16 -4.92 9.10
CA LEU A 196 18.87 -3.78 9.69
C LEU A 196 20.27 -3.51 9.08
N ASP A 197 20.74 -4.35 8.15
CA ASP A 197 22.05 -4.14 7.53
C ASP A 197 21.98 -3.10 6.41
N ALA A 198 22.27 -1.84 6.75
CA ALA A 198 22.31 -0.72 5.82
C ALA A 198 23.38 -0.84 4.70
N LYS A 199 24.21 -1.89 4.70
CA LYS A 199 25.13 -2.19 3.59
C LYS A 199 24.47 -3.02 2.48
N LEU A 200 23.34 -3.65 2.76
CA LEU A 200 22.57 -4.40 1.77
C LEU A 200 21.70 -3.47 0.94
N SER A 201 21.31 -3.92 -0.24
CA SER A 201 20.36 -3.20 -1.08
C SER A 201 19.00 -3.08 -0.37
N LEU A 202 18.25 -2.00 -0.64
CA LEU A 202 16.89 -1.89 -0.11
C LEU A 202 16.01 -3.06 -0.56
N PHE A 203 16.19 -3.54 -1.80
CA PHE A 203 15.51 -4.72 -2.29
C PHE A 203 15.73 -5.93 -1.38
N ASP A 204 16.97 -6.30 -1.06
CA ASP A 204 17.27 -7.46 -0.19
C ASP A 204 16.70 -7.30 1.23
N ARG A 205 16.76 -6.07 1.76
CA ARG A 205 16.20 -5.75 3.08
C ARG A 205 14.67 -5.84 3.10
N TYR A 206 14.02 -5.43 2.02
CA TYR A 206 12.57 -5.62 1.82
C TYR A 206 12.21 -7.10 1.72
N ARG A 207 13.02 -7.94 1.05
CA ARG A 207 12.79 -9.39 1.03
C ARG A 207 12.80 -9.99 2.44
N ALA A 208 13.69 -9.52 3.32
CA ALA A 208 13.73 -9.92 4.72
C ALA A 208 12.51 -9.39 5.51
N MET A 209 12.06 -8.18 5.21
CA MET A 209 10.84 -7.58 5.77
C MET A 209 9.61 -8.43 5.48
N PHE A 210 9.37 -8.79 4.21
CA PHE A 210 8.23 -9.63 3.84
C PHE A 210 8.36 -11.07 4.34
N ALA A 211 9.58 -11.60 4.44
CA ALA A 211 9.81 -12.88 5.11
C ALA A 211 9.43 -12.83 6.61
N LEU A 212 9.75 -11.74 7.32
CA LEU A 212 9.32 -11.54 8.71
C LEU A 212 7.80 -11.39 8.82
N ARG A 213 7.17 -10.63 7.92
CA ARG A 213 5.70 -10.51 7.84
C ARG A 213 5.04 -11.89 7.68
N ASP A 214 5.55 -12.70 6.76
CA ASP A 214 4.99 -14.02 6.48
C ASP A 214 5.18 -15.03 7.64
N LEU A 215 6.08 -14.75 8.60
CA LEU A 215 6.23 -15.50 9.85
C LEU A 215 5.21 -15.06 10.94
N CYS A 216 4.54 -13.93 10.75
CA CYS A 216 3.48 -13.46 11.62
C CYS A 216 2.09 -13.97 11.25
N SER A 217 1.96 -14.68 10.12
CA SER A 217 0.67 -15.19 9.64
C SER A 217 0.63 -16.72 9.70
N PRO A 218 -0.41 -17.32 10.32
CA PRO A 218 -1.51 -16.67 11.06
C PRO A 218 -1.07 -15.95 12.36
N PRO A 219 -1.85 -14.96 12.87
CA PRO A 219 -1.44 -14.08 13.97
C PRO A 219 -1.24 -14.77 15.33
N ASP A 220 -1.80 -15.97 15.52
CA ASP A 220 -1.66 -16.75 16.76
C ASP A 220 -0.39 -17.62 16.82
N LEU A 221 0.43 -17.61 15.76
CA LEU A 221 1.69 -18.35 15.73
C LEU A 221 2.68 -17.83 16.79
N PRO A 222 3.47 -18.72 17.43
CA PRO A 222 4.49 -18.31 18.40
C PRO A 222 5.60 -17.44 17.79
N THR A 223 5.70 -17.41 16.47
CA THR A 223 6.62 -16.57 15.71
C THR A 223 6.13 -15.14 15.52
N ALA A 224 4.83 -14.86 15.66
CA ALA A 224 4.25 -13.55 15.31
C ALA A 224 4.79 -12.41 16.17
N VAL A 225 4.67 -12.49 17.50
CA VAL A 225 5.18 -11.44 18.39
C VAL A 225 6.70 -11.24 18.25
N PRO A 226 7.54 -12.30 18.21
CA PRO A 226 8.97 -12.13 17.94
C PRO A 226 9.28 -11.46 16.60
N ALA A 227 8.58 -11.81 15.52
CA ALA A 227 8.79 -11.22 14.20
C ALA A 227 8.31 -9.76 14.13
N ILE A 228 7.20 -9.41 14.79
CA ILE A 228 6.75 -8.02 14.95
C ILE A 228 7.81 -7.19 15.70
N ASN A 229 8.38 -7.75 16.78
CA ASN A 229 9.44 -7.06 17.52
C ASN A 229 10.69 -6.82 16.67
N ALA A 230 11.04 -7.75 15.79
CA ALA A 230 12.13 -7.61 14.83
C ALA A 230 11.82 -6.54 13.78
N LEU A 231 10.64 -6.58 13.16
CA LEU A 231 10.15 -5.56 12.22
C LEU A 231 10.15 -4.16 12.86
N ALA A 232 9.71 -4.04 14.12
CA ALA A 232 9.66 -2.75 14.83
C ALA A 232 11.03 -2.09 15.00
N ARG A 233 12.13 -2.85 14.93
CA ARG A 233 13.49 -2.29 14.94
C ARG A 233 13.78 -1.50 13.66
N GLY A 234 13.08 -1.79 12.57
CA GLY A 234 13.18 -1.08 11.29
C GLY A 234 12.81 0.40 11.36
N PHE A 235 12.00 0.83 12.34
CA PHE A 235 11.71 2.25 12.59
C PHE A 235 12.94 3.07 12.99
N THR A 236 14.10 2.45 13.21
CA THR A 236 15.37 3.16 13.48
C THR A 236 16.21 3.41 12.22
N ASP A 237 15.75 2.95 11.05
CA ASP A 237 16.45 3.17 9.79
C ASP A 237 16.50 4.66 9.40
N SER A 238 17.50 5.07 8.62
CA SER A 238 17.60 6.44 8.11
C SER A 238 16.63 6.75 6.97
N SER A 239 16.28 5.76 6.14
CA SER A 239 15.37 5.93 5.00
C SER A 239 13.92 6.07 5.49
N ALA A 240 13.27 7.17 5.12
CA ALA A 240 11.85 7.38 5.40
C ALA A 240 10.98 6.37 4.63
N LEU A 241 11.37 6.00 3.41
CA LEU A 241 10.68 4.98 2.63
C LEU A 241 10.69 3.63 3.35
N PHE A 242 11.86 3.22 3.87
CA PHE A 242 11.97 1.97 4.62
C PHE A 242 11.10 1.96 5.88
N ARG A 243 11.09 3.06 6.64
CA ARG A 243 10.25 3.18 7.85
C ARG A 243 8.76 3.22 7.53
N HIS A 244 8.37 3.84 6.41
CA HIS A 244 7.01 3.81 5.87
C HIS A 244 6.59 2.37 5.59
N GLU A 245 7.41 1.59 4.89
CA GLU A 245 7.10 0.19 4.59
C GLU A 245 6.91 -0.68 5.84
N ILE A 246 7.68 -0.43 6.92
CA ILE A 246 7.47 -1.12 8.20
C ILE A 246 6.08 -0.82 8.75
N ALA A 247 5.62 0.42 8.69
CA ALA A 247 4.27 0.79 9.11
C ALA A 247 3.21 0.13 8.23
N PHE A 248 3.41 0.12 6.90
CA PHE A 248 2.52 -0.54 5.95
C PHE A 248 2.38 -2.04 6.26
N VAL A 249 3.51 -2.73 6.45
CA VAL A 249 3.54 -4.14 6.85
C VAL A 249 2.79 -4.37 8.16
N PHE A 250 2.90 -3.48 9.14
CA PHE A 250 2.12 -3.57 10.38
C PHE A 250 0.61 -3.39 10.16
N GLY A 251 0.20 -2.49 9.27
CA GLY A 251 -1.19 -2.36 8.82
C GLY A 251 -1.69 -3.54 7.99
N GLN A 252 -0.79 -4.34 7.39
CA GLN A 252 -1.15 -5.63 6.79
C GLN A 252 -1.34 -6.72 7.83
N LEU A 253 -0.45 -6.77 8.82
CA LEU A 253 -0.51 -7.77 9.89
C LEU A 253 -1.72 -7.58 10.81
N SER A 254 -2.20 -6.34 11.00
CA SER A 254 -3.24 -5.97 11.97
C SER A 254 -3.09 -6.70 13.30
N HIS A 255 -1.84 -6.80 13.78
CA HIS A 255 -1.53 -7.52 15.01
C HIS A 255 -1.30 -6.52 16.17
N PRO A 256 -1.97 -6.67 17.33
CA PRO A 256 -1.95 -5.68 18.42
C PRO A 256 -0.56 -5.36 18.98
N ALA A 257 0.37 -6.32 18.93
CA ALA A 257 1.77 -6.11 19.31
C ALA A 257 2.50 -5.00 18.50
N SER A 258 1.96 -4.56 17.36
CA SER A 258 2.50 -3.46 16.55
C SER A 258 2.08 -2.06 17.06
N ILE A 259 0.98 -1.95 17.83
CA ILE A 259 0.40 -0.68 18.29
C ILE A 259 1.43 0.24 18.96
N PRO A 260 2.32 -0.23 19.86
CA PRO A 260 3.30 0.64 20.50
C PRO A 260 4.27 1.29 19.50
N ALA A 261 4.70 0.54 18.47
CA ALA A 261 5.61 1.05 17.46
C ALA A 261 4.92 2.05 16.53
N LEU A 262 3.71 1.73 16.06
CA LEU A 262 2.88 2.63 15.24
C LEU A 262 2.54 3.93 15.97
N THR A 263 2.14 3.84 17.25
CA THR A 263 1.87 5.01 18.09
C THR A 263 3.12 5.88 18.26
N GLY A 264 4.29 5.24 18.43
CA GLY A 264 5.58 5.92 18.50
C GLY A 264 5.88 6.72 17.23
N ALA A 265 5.75 6.10 16.05
CA ALA A 265 5.96 6.73 14.76
C ALA A 265 5.01 7.90 14.51
N LEU A 266 3.69 7.72 14.71
CA LEU A 266 2.69 8.77 14.53
C LEU A 266 2.93 9.98 15.46
N SER A 267 3.37 9.71 16.70
CA SER A 267 3.59 10.73 17.73
C SER A 267 4.90 11.50 17.60
N ASP A 268 5.85 11.03 16.79
CA ASP A 268 7.11 11.73 16.58
C ASP A 268 6.93 12.89 15.58
N LEU A 269 6.86 14.12 16.09
CA LEU A 269 6.70 15.31 15.26
C LEU A 269 7.94 15.64 14.39
N LYS A 270 9.07 14.95 14.60
CA LYS A 270 10.26 15.05 13.74
C LYS A 270 10.30 13.99 12.65
N GLU A 271 9.42 13.01 12.72
CA GLU A 271 9.30 11.96 11.72
C GLU A 271 8.71 12.52 10.42
N SER A 272 9.08 11.90 9.30
CA SER A 272 8.54 12.19 7.97
C SER A 272 7.03 12.03 7.96
N SER A 273 6.33 12.96 7.30
CA SER A 273 4.88 12.86 7.08
C SER A 273 4.50 11.54 6.41
N MET A 274 5.34 11.03 5.50
CA MET A 274 5.24 9.71 4.87
C MET A 274 5.16 8.56 5.90
N VAL A 275 6.02 8.55 6.90
CA VAL A 275 5.99 7.47 7.90
C VAL A 275 4.80 7.65 8.86
N ARG A 276 4.45 8.90 9.18
CA ARG A 276 3.38 9.24 10.11
C ARG A 276 1.99 8.92 9.55
N HIS A 277 1.73 9.17 8.26
CA HIS A 277 0.44 8.82 7.65
C HIS A 277 0.25 7.31 7.60
N GLU A 278 1.29 6.57 7.20
CA GLU A 278 1.22 5.11 7.11
C GLU A 278 1.00 4.49 8.51
N ALA A 279 1.64 5.06 9.53
CA ALA A 279 1.38 4.68 10.91
C ALA A 279 -0.06 4.97 11.36
N ALA A 280 -0.67 6.08 10.90
CA ALA A 280 -2.07 6.38 11.18
C ALA A 280 -3.02 5.39 10.49
N GLU A 281 -2.78 5.05 9.23
CA GLU A 281 -3.61 4.08 8.49
C GLU A 281 -3.49 2.65 9.05
N ALA A 282 -2.28 2.24 9.40
CA ALA A 282 -2.04 0.97 10.08
C ALA A 282 -2.77 0.88 11.42
N LEU A 283 -2.79 1.97 12.20
CA LEU A 283 -3.61 2.07 13.42
C LEU A 283 -5.11 2.02 13.10
N GLY A 284 -5.58 2.64 12.02
CA GLY A 284 -6.98 2.53 11.58
C GLY A 284 -7.43 1.09 11.35
N SER A 285 -6.53 0.24 10.82
CA SER A 285 -6.75 -1.20 10.61
C SER A 285 -6.75 -2.04 11.91
N LEU A 286 -6.52 -1.40 13.07
CA LEU A 286 -6.52 -1.96 14.42
C LEU A 286 -7.59 -1.26 15.29
N GLY A 287 -8.64 -0.72 14.67
CA GLY A 287 -9.60 0.16 15.34
C GLY A 287 -10.46 -0.47 16.43
N ASP A 288 -10.55 -1.80 16.45
CA ASP A 288 -11.24 -2.59 17.48
C ASP A 288 -10.41 -2.74 18.77
N GLU A 289 -9.09 -2.53 18.69
CA GLU A 289 -8.18 -2.60 19.82
C GLU A 289 -8.31 -1.40 20.77
N GLU A 290 -8.22 -1.67 22.07
CA GLU A 290 -8.47 -0.67 23.11
C GLU A 290 -7.49 0.52 23.02
N GLY A 291 -8.04 1.73 22.90
CA GLY A 291 -7.27 2.98 22.93
C GLY A 291 -6.68 3.43 21.59
N VAL A 292 -6.86 2.66 20.51
CA VAL A 292 -6.43 3.04 19.15
C VAL A 292 -7.22 4.25 18.65
N GLU A 293 -8.55 4.21 18.71
CA GLU A 293 -9.43 5.32 18.31
C GLU A 293 -9.08 6.64 19.04
N GLU A 294 -8.86 6.56 20.36
CA GLU A 294 -8.48 7.70 21.19
C GLU A 294 -7.07 8.21 20.89
N THR A 295 -6.19 7.35 20.37
CA THR A 295 -4.86 7.76 19.91
C THR A 295 -4.96 8.52 18.60
N LEU A 296 -5.73 8.02 17.62
CA LEU A 296 -5.95 8.69 16.33
C LEU A 296 -6.57 10.08 16.52
N LYS A 297 -7.60 10.21 17.37
CA LYS A 297 -8.28 11.50 17.64
C LYS A 297 -7.34 12.62 18.10
N LYS A 298 -6.18 12.31 18.69
CA LYS A 298 -5.19 13.32 19.11
C LYS A 298 -4.59 14.09 17.94
N PHE A 299 -4.61 13.51 16.74
CA PHE A 299 -3.96 14.03 15.54
C PHE A 299 -4.94 14.61 14.50
N LEU A 300 -6.23 14.75 14.84
CA LEU A 300 -7.24 15.38 13.96
C LEU A 300 -6.87 16.81 13.53
N ASN A 301 -6.06 17.50 14.34
CA ASN A 301 -5.59 18.87 14.09
C ASN A 301 -4.06 18.92 13.92
N ASP A 302 -3.44 17.84 13.42
CA ASP A 302 -2.00 17.82 13.14
C ASP A 302 -1.59 18.98 12.22
N ALA A 303 -0.34 19.44 12.31
CA ALA A 303 0.14 20.52 11.44
C ALA A 303 0.25 20.06 9.98
N ASP A 304 0.61 18.79 9.77
CA ASP A 304 0.75 18.20 8.45
C ASP A 304 -0.62 17.79 7.87
N GLN A 305 -0.88 18.18 6.62
CA GLN A 305 -2.17 17.90 5.98
C GLN A 305 -2.36 16.41 5.67
N VAL A 306 -1.32 15.73 5.19
CA VAL A 306 -1.39 14.30 4.86
C VAL A 306 -1.72 13.52 6.13
N VAL A 307 -1.08 13.86 7.25
CA VAL A 307 -1.39 13.22 8.54
C VAL A 307 -2.83 13.48 8.97
N ARG A 308 -3.33 14.72 8.93
CA ARG A 308 -4.74 15.00 9.27
C ARG A 308 -5.72 14.21 8.40
N ASP A 309 -5.47 14.19 7.10
CA ASP A 309 -6.33 13.51 6.14
C ASP A 309 -6.31 11.98 6.38
N SER A 310 -5.15 11.40 6.71
CA SER A 310 -5.04 9.97 7.05
C SER A 310 -5.70 9.63 8.37
N ILE A 311 -5.73 10.53 9.35
CA ILE A 311 -6.50 10.33 10.59
C ILE A 311 -8.00 10.27 10.30
N ILE A 312 -8.51 11.08 9.36
CA ILE A 312 -9.93 11.04 8.96
C ILE A 312 -10.25 9.67 8.34
N VAL A 313 -9.42 9.19 7.42
CA VAL A 313 -9.60 7.87 6.78
C VAL A 313 -9.44 6.73 7.79
N ALA A 314 -8.44 6.80 8.66
CA ALA A 314 -8.17 5.79 9.68
C ALA A 314 -9.30 5.70 10.73
N LEU A 315 -9.91 6.82 11.12
CA LEU A 315 -11.08 6.81 12.02
C LEU A 315 -12.31 6.23 11.35
N ASP A 316 -12.51 6.49 10.05
CA ASP A 316 -13.59 5.86 9.27
C ASP A 316 -13.40 4.33 9.16
N MET A 317 -12.16 3.88 8.96
CA MET A 317 -11.81 2.46 9.00
C MET A 317 -12.00 1.86 10.40
N ALA A 318 -11.57 2.55 11.45
CA ALA A 318 -11.72 2.07 12.81
C ALA A 318 -13.19 1.94 13.23
N GLU A 319 -14.06 2.87 12.81
CA GLU A 319 -15.50 2.78 13.00
C GLU A 319 -16.08 1.56 12.29
N PHE A 320 -15.67 1.31 11.04
CA PHE A 320 -16.06 0.13 10.27
C PHE A 320 -15.68 -1.18 10.97
N GLU A 321 -14.42 -1.33 11.40
CA GLU A 321 -13.91 -2.54 12.07
C GLU A 321 -14.66 -2.80 13.39
N LYS A 322 -14.88 -1.74 14.18
CA LYS A 322 -15.62 -1.81 15.44
C LYS A 322 -17.09 -2.20 15.27
N ASN A 323 -17.72 -1.75 14.20
CA ASN A 323 -19.11 -2.07 13.88
C ASN A 323 -19.27 -3.49 13.34
N GLY A 324 -18.17 -4.17 12.95
CA GLY A 324 -18.20 -5.48 12.33
C GLY A 324 -18.99 -5.49 11.02
N GLU A 325 -18.98 -4.35 10.31
CA GLU A 325 -19.63 -4.23 9.01
C GLU A 325 -18.97 -5.20 8.01
N MET A 326 -19.77 -5.82 7.14
CA MET A 326 -19.27 -6.84 6.22
C MET A 326 -18.54 -6.24 5.00
N GLU A 327 -18.82 -4.99 4.64
CA GLU A 327 -18.34 -4.35 3.41
C GLU A 327 -17.95 -2.89 3.65
N TYR A 328 -16.65 -2.58 3.60
CA TYR A 328 -16.17 -1.20 3.74
C TYR A 328 -16.47 -0.35 2.50
N ALA A 329 -16.46 -0.99 1.33
CA ALA A 329 -16.59 -0.35 0.03
C ALA A 329 -17.78 -0.96 -0.71
N THR A 330 -18.93 -0.29 -0.65
CA THR A 330 -20.16 -0.74 -1.31
C THR A 330 -20.10 -0.45 -2.81
N VAL A 331 -20.31 -1.48 -3.64
CA VAL A 331 -20.63 -1.30 -5.05
C VAL A 331 -22.10 -0.88 -5.12
N PRO A 332 -22.44 0.36 -5.51
CA PRO A 332 -23.84 0.76 -5.56
C PRO A 332 -24.58 -0.12 -6.56
N VAL A 333 -25.56 -0.87 -6.08
CA VAL A 333 -26.57 -1.53 -6.93
C VAL A 333 -27.50 -0.41 -7.38
N ALA A 334 -27.54 -0.14 -8.69
CA ALA A 334 -28.46 0.87 -9.23
C ALA A 334 -29.91 0.50 -8.85
N ALA A 335 -30.62 1.46 -8.23
CA ALA A 335 -32.03 1.35 -7.88
C ALA A 335 -32.96 1.57 -9.09
#